data_AF-A0A3E0CQL6-F1
#
_entry.id   AF-A0A3E0CQL6-F1
#
_cell.length_a   1.000
_cell.length_b   1.000
_cell.length_c   1.000
_cell.angle_alpha   90.00
_cell.angle_beta   90.00
_cell.angle_gamma   90.00
#
_symmetry.space_group_name_H-M   'P 1'
#
loop_
_entity.id
_entity.type
_entity.pdbx_description
1 polymer ?
#
loop_
_entity_poly.entity_id
_entity_poly.type
_entity_poly.pdbx_seq_one_letter_code
_entity_poly.pdbx_strand_id
1 'polypeptide(L)'
;MTDSGWDISMRRIDAEYDLPQFHASSLVRKIAANNFRLAVTDRVKVGHLPDEVIARIEHIVLESYLEAGEDIDEDILREDLWQQALTTRREMIANGELISEAEFRRRCNLTSRRLSLLLADESVFGIEVDGVQYFAALLAVPANQRRNLYAICHVIATAPTDARLDFLTSPRESLADLSPLEALKNDKNRFETVSRMAMAWASEWSRTSVKIYDGNHETEPPGLEPLYTAAVDIDPRRSLWDRVSTALHSHGYEWPLGPYPDARTFSLFVERQAVGDDKAAPEACVQIALIGEYVQIRIVAAPGTALQSETVPSGKAMGLVEVAKRVIAHLVAQSARR
;
A
#
# COMPACT_ATOMS: atom_id res chain seq x y z
N MET A 1 -28.25 -20.26 -22.77
CA MET A 1 -27.00 -20.99 -23.01
C MET A 1 -25.92 -20.04 -22.55
N THR A 2 -25.16 -20.42 -21.53
CA THR A 2 -23.95 -19.68 -21.15
C THR A 2 -22.93 -19.90 -22.26
N ASP A 3 -22.44 -18.81 -22.85
CA ASP A 3 -21.35 -18.88 -23.84
C ASP A 3 -20.13 -19.49 -23.14
N SER A 4 -19.46 -20.46 -23.78
CA SER A 4 -18.25 -21.05 -23.20
C SER A 4 -17.09 -20.06 -23.28
N GLY A 5 -16.06 -20.22 -22.44
CA GLY A 5 -14.86 -19.38 -22.53
C GLY A 5 -14.23 -19.42 -23.92
N TRP A 6 -14.34 -20.56 -24.61
CA TRP A 6 -13.93 -20.70 -26.01
C TRP A 6 -14.76 -19.84 -26.98
N ASP A 7 -16.10 -19.81 -26.85
CA ASP A 7 -16.98 -19.02 -27.73
C ASP A 7 -16.73 -17.52 -27.59
N ILE A 8 -16.54 -17.07 -26.35
CA ILE A 8 -16.20 -15.67 -26.03
C ILE A 8 -14.81 -15.32 -26.59
N SER A 9 -13.82 -16.20 -26.39
CA SER A 9 -12.46 -16.02 -26.91
C SER A 9 -12.45 -15.83 -28.42
N MET A 10 -13.12 -16.73 -29.16
CA MET A 10 -13.18 -16.68 -30.61
C MET A 10 -13.81 -15.38 -31.10
N ARG A 11 -14.93 -14.96 -30.51
CA ARG A 11 -15.61 -13.70 -30.86
C ARG A 11 -14.72 -12.48 -30.67
N ARG A 12 -13.95 -12.44 -29.58
CA ARG A 12 -13.04 -11.32 -29.26
C ARG A 12 -11.82 -11.32 -30.17
N ILE A 13 -11.21 -12.47 -30.42
CA ILE A 13 -10.07 -12.59 -31.36
C ILE A 13 -10.49 -12.18 -32.76
N ASP A 14 -11.65 -12.63 -33.25
CA ASP A 14 -12.17 -12.26 -34.57
C ASP A 14 -12.48 -10.74 -34.68
N ALA A 15 -12.80 -10.09 -33.55
CA ALA A 15 -13.03 -8.64 -33.51
C ALA A 15 -11.73 -7.82 -33.50
N GLU A 16 -10.65 -8.34 -32.92
CA GLU A 16 -9.38 -7.64 -32.75
C GLU A 16 -8.37 -7.97 -33.87
N TYR A 17 -8.44 -9.17 -34.44
CA TYR A 17 -7.45 -9.68 -35.39
C TYR A 17 -8.10 -10.39 -36.58
N ASP A 18 -7.56 -10.13 -37.78
CA ASP A 18 -7.91 -10.88 -39.00
C ASP A 18 -7.08 -12.17 -39.09
N LEU A 19 -7.38 -13.13 -38.21
CA LEU A 19 -6.73 -14.45 -38.18
C LEU A 19 -7.60 -15.51 -38.85
N PRO A 20 -7.03 -16.43 -39.64
CA PRO A 20 -7.78 -17.58 -40.13
C PRO A 20 -8.42 -18.35 -38.96
N GLN A 21 -9.72 -18.58 -39.01
CA GLN A 21 -10.50 -19.17 -37.90
C GLN A 21 -9.91 -20.49 -37.37
N PHE A 22 -9.34 -21.32 -38.26
CA PHE A 22 -8.64 -22.55 -37.88
C PHE A 22 -7.40 -22.29 -37.01
N HIS A 23 -6.63 -21.24 -37.31
CA HIS A 23 -5.47 -20.84 -36.52
C HIS A 23 -5.90 -20.25 -35.17
N ALA A 24 -6.88 -19.34 -35.15
CA ALA A 24 -7.43 -18.78 -33.92
C ALA A 24 -7.98 -19.88 -32.99
N SER A 25 -8.80 -20.79 -33.53
CA SER A 25 -9.34 -21.91 -32.76
C SER A 25 -8.25 -22.84 -32.21
N SER A 26 -7.22 -23.14 -33.00
CA SER A 26 -6.09 -23.94 -32.53
C SER A 26 -5.29 -23.21 -31.45
N LEU A 27 -5.15 -21.88 -31.52
CA LEU A 27 -4.45 -21.08 -30.52
C LEU A 27 -5.21 -21.09 -29.19
N VAL A 28 -6.51 -20.76 -29.22
CA VAL A 28 -7.37 -20.75 -28.01
C VAL A 28 -7.28 -22.07 -27.26
N ARG A 29 -7.41 -23.20 -27.97
CA ARG A 29 -7.34 -24.53 -27.34
C ARG A 29 -5.99 -24.83 -26.71
N LYS A 30 -4.90 -24.47 -27.38
CA LYS A 30 -3.54 -24.72 -26.87
C LYS A 30 -3.21 -23.86 -25.66
N ILE A 31 -3.64 -22.61 -25.69
CA ILE A 31 -3.48 -21.65 -24.60
C ILE A 31 -4.28 -22.13 -23.37
N ALA A 32 -5.58 -22.42 -23.54
CA ALA A 32 -6.42 -22.92 -22.45
C ALA A 32 -5.90 -24.25 -21.86
N ALA A 33 -5.38 -25.15 -22.70
CA ALA A 33 -4.81 -26.42 -22.25
C ALA A 33 -3.45 -26.31 -21.53
N ASN A 34 -2.79 -25.14 -21.60
CA ASN A 34 -1.44 -24.94 -21.07
C ASN A 34 -1.42 -23.72 -20.13
N ASN A 35 -2.31 -23.72 -19.13
CA ASN A 35 -2.41 -22.69 -18.09
C ASN A 35 -2.48 -21.27 -18.66
N PHE A 36 -3.28 -21.10 -19.71
CA PHE A 36 -3.49 -19.82 -20.39
C PHE A 36 -2.20 -19.20 -20.98
N ARG A 37 -1.19 -20.03 -21.26
CA ARG A 37 0.05 -19.63 -21.92
C ARG A 37 0.33 -20.50 -23.13
N LEU A 38 0.83 -19.91 -24.21
CA LEU A 38 1.27 -20.68 -25.37
C LEU A 38 2.65 -21.27 -25.10
N ALA A 39 2.74 -22.60 -25.10
CA ALA A 39 3.99 -23.32 -24.91
C ALA A 39 5.07 -22.88 -25.93
N VAL A 40 6.34 -22.85 -25.50
CA VAL A 40 7.48 -22.40 -26.33
C VAL A 40 7.56 -23.17 -27.66
N THR A 41 7.26 -24.47 -27.64
CA THR A 41 7.23 -25.32 -28.84
C THR A 41 6.13 -24.95 -29.84
N ASP A 42 5.01 -24.40 -29.35
CA ASP A 42 3.92 -23.94 -30.20
C ASP A 42 4.10 -22.49 -30.64
N ARG A 43 4.81 -21.65 -29.86
CA ARG A 43 5.23 -20.31 -30.30
C ARG A 43 6.03 -20.35 -31.60
N VAL A 44 6.93 -21.32 -31.77
CA VAL A 44 7.68 -21.51 -33.03
C VAL A 44 6.75 -21.71 -34.24
N LYS A 45 5.61 -22.40 -34.06
CA LYS A 45 4.66 -22.67 -35.15
C LYS A 45 3.84 -21.44 -35.54
N VAL A 46 3.72 -20.48 -34.64
CA VAL A 46 3.05 -19.19 -34.88
C VAL A 46 4.03 -18.02 -34.92
N GLY A 47 5.31 -18.28 -35.17
CA GLY A 47 6.36 -17.24 -35.20
C GLY A 47 6.23 -16.18 -36.29
N HIS A 48 5.14 -16.22 -37.08
CA HIS A 48 4.73 -15.12 -37.96
C HIS A 48 3.95 -14.03 -37.22
N LEU A 49 3.41 -14.33 -36.03
CA LEU A 49 2.76 -13.36 -35.16
C LEU A 49 3.79 -12.69 -34.25
N PRO A 50 3.74 -11.36 -34.09
CA PRO A 50 4.51 -10.65 -33.07
C PRO A 50 4.23 -11.19 -31.66
N ASP A 51 5.23 -11.16 -30.77
CA ASP A 51 5.08 -11.63 -29.38
C ASP A 51 3.99 -10.84 -28.62
N GLU A 52 3.81 -9.55 -28.94
CA GLU A 52 2.73 -8.71 -28.39
C GLU A 52 1.33 -9.21 -28.78
N VAL A 53 1.16 -9.70 -30.01
CA VAL A 53 -0.11 -10.26 -30.50
C VAL A 53 -0.39 -11.60 -29.82
N ILE A 54 0.64 -12.43 -29.64
CA ILE A 54 0.51 -13.70 -28.91
C ILE A 54 0.13 -13.44 -27.45
N ALA A 55 0.80 -12.49 -26.78
CA ALA A 55 0.49 -12.14 -25.40
C ALA A 55 -0.94 -11.59 -25.24
N ARG A 56 -1.40 -10.78 -26.19
CA ARG A 56 -2.77 -10.26 -26.20
C ARG A 56 -3.81 -11.36 -26.42
N ILE A 57 -3.55 -12.32 -27.31
CA ILE A 57 -4.41 -13.49 -27.50
C ILE A 57 -4.44 -14.38 -26.24
N GLU A 58 -3.29 -14.63 -25.59
CA GLU A 58 -3.24 -15.36 -24.31
C GLU A 58 -4.16 -14.73 -23.26
N HIS A 59 -4.10 -13.40 -23.13
CA HIS A 59 -4.92 -12.64 -22.21
C HIS A 59 -6.43 -12.66 -22.58
N ILE A 60 -6.78 -12.51 -23.86
CA ILE A 60 -8.18 -12.64 -24.33
C ILE A 60 -8.76 -13.99 -23.93
N VAL A 61 -7.98 -15.07 -24.07
CA VAL A 61 -8.42 -16.41 -23.71
C VAL A 61 -8.66 -16.52 -22.20
N LEU A 62 -7.74 -16.00 -21.39
CA LEU A 62 -7.90 -15.98 -19.93
C LEU A 62 -9.16 -15.23 -19.48
N GLU A 63 -9.35 -13.99 -19.95
CA GLU A 63 -10.53 -13.18 -19.60
C GLU A 63 -11.84 -13.85 -20.01
N SER A 64 -11.85 -14.49 -21.19
CA SER A 64 -13.04 -15.14 -21.71
C SER A 64 -13.47 -16.33 -20.87
N TYR A 65 -12.51 -17.10 -20.34
CA TYR A 65 -12.77 -18.22 -19.44
C TYR A 65 -13.21 -17.75 -18.05
N LEU A 66 -12.65 -16.64 -17.55
CA LEU A 66 -13.14 -15.98 -16.33
C LEU A 66 -14.58 -15.50 -16.47
N GLU A 67 -14.91 -14.84 -17.59
CA GLU A 67 -16.26 -14.33 -17.86
C GLU A 67 -17.28 -15.47 -17.95
N ALA A 68 -16.87 -16.63 -18.49
CA ALA A 68 -17.69 -17.84 -18.53
C ALA A 68 -17.90 -18.48 -17.14
N GLY A 69 -17.24 -17.98 -16.09
CA GLY A 69 -17.31 -18.50 -14.73
C GLY A 69 -16.53 -19.80 -14.53
N GLU A 70 -15.52 -20.04 -15.37
CA GLU A 70 -14.64 -21.20 -15.23
C GLU A 70 -13.64 -20.99 -14.08
N ASP A 71 -13.31 -22.07 -13.38
CA ASP A 71 -12.39 -22.04 -12.25
C ASP A 71 -10.95 -21.93 -12.76
N ILE A 72 -10.29 -20.83 -12.42
CA ILE A 72 -8.92 -20.54 -12.85
C ILE A 72 -8.07 -20.30 -11.62
N ASP A 73 -6.89 -20.94 -11.63
CA ASP A 73 -5.90 -20.83 -10.56
C ASP A 73 -5.52 -19.36 -10.28
N GLU A 74 -5.51 -18.98 -9.00
CA GLU A 74 -5.16 -17.64 -8.55
C GLU A 74 -3.75 -17.21 -9.02
N ASP A 75 -2.81 -18.15 -9.08
CA ASP A 75 -1.44 -17.87 -9.53
C ASP A 75 -1.39 -17.46 -11.00
N ILE A 76 -2.27 -18.04 -11.84
CA ILE A 76 -2.38 -17.68 -13.26
C ILE A 76 -2.94 -16.26 -13.39
N LEU A 77 -3.95 -15.92 -12.59
CA LEU A 77 -4.55 -14.58 -12.58
C LEU A 77 -3.56 -13.52 -12.13
N ARG A 78 -2.78 -13.83 -11.08
CA ARG A 78 -1.75 -12.93 -10.57
C ARG A 78 -0.66 -12.67 -11.61
N GLU A 79 -0.20 -13.71 -12.29
CA GLU A 79 0.81 -13.59 -13.35
C GLU A 79 0.28 -12.78 -14.55
N ASP A 80 -0.97 -12.99 -14.98
CA ASP A 80 -1.54 -12.22 -16.08
C ASP A 80 -1.71 -10.73 -15.74
N LEU A 81 -2.22 -10.41 -14.55
CA LEU A 81 -2.30 -9.03 -14.06
C LEU A 81 -0.92 -8.36 -14.01
N TRP A 82 0.11 -9.11 -13.60
CA TRP A 82 1.48 -8.60 -13.58
C TRP A 82 2.00 -8.31 -15.00
N GLN A 83 1.75 -9.20 -15.96
CA GLN A 83 2.13 -9.00 -17.37
C GLN A 83 1.39 -7.83 -18.03
N GLN A 84 0.09 -7.67 -17.75
CA GLN A 84 -0.67 -6.50 -18.20
C GLN A 84 -0.05 -5.21 -17.67
N ALA A 85 0.21 -5.16 -16.35
CA ALA A 85 0.83 -3.98 -15.73
C ALA A 85 2.21 -3.67 -16.34
N LEU A 86 3.01 -4.69 -16.66
CA LEU A 86 4.31 -4.50 -17.33
C LEU A 86 4.14 -3.98 -18.76
N THR A 87 3.17 -4.51 -19.51
CA THR A 87 2.87 -4.06 -20.88
C THR A 87 2.44 -2.60 -20.90
N THR A 88 1.49 -2.21 -20.03
CA THR A 88 1.09 -0.81 -19.86
C THR A 88 2.28 0.09 -19.52
N ARG A 89 3.18 -0.34 -18.62
CA ARG A 89 4.39 0.46 -18.29
C ARG A 89 5.32 0.64 -19.49
N ARG A 90 5.48 -0.38 -20.35
CA ARG A 90 6.26 -0.26 -21.60
C ARG A 90 5.62 0.71 -22.58
N GLU A 91 4.29 0.69 -22.70
CA GLU A 91 3.56 1.67 -23.51
C GLU A 91 3.73 3.09 -22.97
N MET A 92 3.66 3.29 -21.64
CA MET A 92 3.91 4.58 -21.02
C MET A 92 5.34 5.10 -21.31
N ILE A 93 6.34 4.22 -21.40
CA ILE A 93 7.69 4.59 -21.85
C ILE A 93 7.67 5.02 -23.32
N ALA A 94 7.04 4.22 -24.19
CA ALA A 94 6.94 4.50 -25.62
C ALA A 94 6.23 5.84 -25.91
N ASN A 95 5.20 6.16 -25.12
CA ASN A 95 4.44 7.41 -25.21
C ASN A 95 5.12 8.60 -24.51
N GLY A 96 6.25 8.37 -23.83
CA GLY A 96 6.99 9.41 -23.11
C GLY A 96 6.32 9.89 -21.81
N GLU A 97 5.35 9.14 -21.31
CA GLU A 97 4.72 9.34 -20.00
C GLU A 97 5.67 8.92 -18.87
N LEU A 98 6.46 7.87 -19.11
CA LEU A 98 7.61 7.50 -18.28
C LEU A 98 8.90 7.92 -19.00
N ILE A 99 9.74 8.70 -18.31
CA ILE A 99 10.99 9.24 -18.84
C ILE A 99 12.19 8.75 -18.04
N SER A 100 13.34 8.67 -18.70
CA SER A 100 14.59 8.26 -18.05
C SER A 100 15.04 9.27 -16.98
N GLU A 101 15.90 8.82 -16.06
CA GLU A 101 16.50 9.69 -15.04
C GLU A 101 17.20 10.92 -15.65
N ALA A 102 17.95 10.72 -16.73
CA ALA A 102 18.67 11.79 -17.42
C ALA A 102 17.70 12.86 -17.95
N GLU A 103 16.57 12.42 -18.52
CA GLU A 103 15.54 13.31 -19.03
C GLU A 103 14.81 14.05 -17.91
N PHE A 104 14.46 13.33 -16.83
CA PHE A 104 13.82 13.91 -15.66
C PHE A 104 14.69 15.00 -15.02
N ARG A 105 15.99 14.72 -14.83
CA ARG A 105 16.94 15.70 -14.32
C ARG A 105 17.06 16.92 -15.22
N ARG A 106 17.11 16.72 -16.54
CA ARG A 106 17.16 17.80 -17.53
C ARG A 106 15.93 18.71 -17.43
N ARG A 107 14.72 18.14 -17.45
CA ARG A 107 13.46 18.89 -17.34
C ARG A 107 13.33 19.62 -16.01
N CYS A 108 13.80 19.00 -14.93
CA CYS A 108 13.75 19.58 -13.60
C CYS A 108 14.95 20.50 -13.29
N ASN A 109 15.95 20.64 -14.17
CA ASN A 109 17.22 21.30 -13.87
C ASN A 109 17.82 20.82 -12.53
N LEU A 110 17.88 19.50 -12.33
CA LEU A 110 18.38 18.85 -11.12
C LEU A 110 19.75 18.23 -11.36
N THR A 111 20.63 18.36 -10.37
CA THR A 111 21.84 17.55 -10.28
C THR A 111 21.50 16.14 -9.80
N SER A 112 22.35 15.14 -10.10
CA SER A 112 22.18 13.78 -9.59
C SER A 112 22.07 13.75 -8.07
N ARG A 113 22.93 14.51 -7.37
CA ARG A 113 22.87 14.63 -5.90
C ARG A 113 21.52 15.16 -5.41
N ARG A 114 20.94 16.15 -6.09
CA ARG A 114 19.65 16.69 -5.67
C ARG A 114 18.51 15.71 -5.92
N LEU A 115 18.57 14.95 -7.02
CA LEU A 115 17.61 13.88 -7.27
C LEU A 115 17.69 12.79 -6.20
N SER A 116 18.90 12.33 -5.84
CA SER A 116 19.09 11.34 -4.78
C SER A 116 18.51 11.81 -3.45
N LEU A 117 18.63 13.09 -3.11
CA LEU A 117 18.00 13.65 -1.90
C LEU A 117 16.47 13.62 -1.97
N LEU A 118 15.88 13.92 -3.13
CA LEU A 118 14.42 13.88 -3.30
C LEU A 118 13.88 12.45 -3.25
N LEU A 119 14.62 11.48 -3.77
CA LEU A 119 14.28 10.05 -3.67
C LEU A 119 14.39 9.54 -2.23
N ALA A 120 15.47 9.91 -1.52
CA ALA A 120 15.68 9.50 -0.14
C ALA A 120 14.64 10.09 0.83
N ASP A 121 14.14 11.28 0.53
CA ASP A 121 13.05 11.94 1.27
C ASP A 121 11.66 11.60 0.72
N GLU A 122 11.57 10.72 -0.27
CA GLU A 122 10.31 10.30 -0.94
C GLU A 122 9.47 11.45 -1.53
N SER A 123 10.10 12.61 -1.67
CA SER A 123 9.56 13.81 -2.31
C SER A 123 9.36 13.64 -3.83
N VAL A 124 10.01 12.63 -4.42
CA VAL A 124 9.75 12.09 -5.76
C VAL A 124 9.91 10.57 -5.70
N PHE A 125 9.33 9.87 -6.66
CA PHE A 125 9.45 8.42 -6.78
C PHE A 125 9.70 8.01 -8.24
N GLY A 126 10.35 6.87 -8.41
CA GLY A 126 10.51 6.23 -9.70
C GLY A 126 9.63 4.99 -9.81
N ILE A 127 9.35 4.59 -11.04
CA ILE A 127 8.61 3.37 -11.40
C ILE A 127 9.62 2.44 -12.07
N GLU A 128 9.76 1.23 -11.55
CA GLU A 128 10.62 0.22 -12.14
C GLU A 128 9.92 -0.48 -13.29
N VAL A 129 10.61 -0.59 -14.43
CA VAL A 129 10.17 -1.32 -15.61
C VAL A 129 11.36 -2.13 -16.12
N ASP A 130 11.22 -3.45 -16.19
CA ASP A 130 12.28 -4.37 -16.64
C ASP A 130 13.63 -4.16 -15.90
N GLY A 131 13.59 -3.89 -14.59
CA GLY A 131 14.77 -3.65 -13.75
C GLY A 131 15.42 -2.27 -13.93
N VAL A 132 14.81 -1.37 -14.70
CA VAL A 132 15.29 0.00 -14.93
C VAL A 132 14.31 1.00 -14.30
N GLN A 133 14.85 2.00 -13.61
CA GLN A 133 14.04 3.04 -12.97
C GLN A 133 13.69 4.17 -13.95
N TYR A 134 12.40 4.43 -14.09
CA TYR A 134 11.83 5.54 -14.84
C TYR A 134 11.09 6.52 -13.92
N PHE A 135 10.78 7.71 -14.42
CA PHE A 135 10.05 8.75 -13.69
C PHE A 135 8.84 9.18 -14.49
N ALA A 136 7.71 9.40 -13.84
CA ALA A 136 6.54 9.95 -14.50
C ALA A 136 6.84 11.39 -14.97
N ALA A 137 6.69 11.65 -16.27
CA ALA A 137 6.98 12.94 -16.90
C ALA A 137 6.18 14.08 -16.27
N LEU A 138 5.00 13.78 -15.75
CA LEU A 138 4.14 14.71 -15.04
C LEU A 138 4.74 15.25 -13.73
N LEU A 139 5.70 14.54 -13.13
CA LEU A 139 6.43 15.01 -11.94
C LEU A 139 7.49 16.07 -12.29
N ALA A 140 7.82 16.20 -13.59
CA ALA A 140 8.77 17.18 -14.08
C ALA A 140 8.14 18.57 -14.25
N VAL A 141 7.62 19.12 -13.15
CA VAL A 141 6.90 20.41 -13.14
C VAL A 141 7.84 21.62 -13.06
N PRO A 142 7.39 22.82 -13.50
CA PRO A 142 8.16 24.06 -13.36
C PRO A 142 8.47 24.41 -11.89
N ALA A 143 9.54 25.18 -11.66
CA ALA A 143 10.08 25.44 -10.32
C ALA A 143 9.06 26.04 -9.33
N ASN A 144 8.09 26.82 -9.81
CA ASN A 144 7.04 27.44 -9.00
C ASN A 144 5.98 26.45 -8.47
N GLN A 145 5.90 25.22 -9.02
CA GLN A 145 4.95 24.17 -8.64
C GLN A 145 5.62 23.03 -7.84
N ARG A 146 6.94 22.84 -7.99
CA ARG A 146 7.68 21.71 -7.39
C ARG A 146 7.49 21.58 -5.89
N ARG A 147 7.54 22.70 -5.16
CA ARG A 147 7.44 22.66 -3.69
C ARG A 147 6.14 21.99 -3.23
N ASN A 148 5.02 22.36 -3.85
CA ASN A 148 3.72 21.83 -3.48
C ASN A 148 3.58 20.38 -3.93
N LEU A 149 3.97 20.07 -5.17
CA LEU A 149 3.88 18.70 -5.69
C LEU A 149 4.75 17.72 -4.89
N TYR A 150 5.98 18.10 -4.56
CA TYR A 150 6.90 17.24 -3.81
C TYR A 150 6.44 17.06 -2.36
N ALA A 151 5.84 18.08 -1.75
CA ALA A 151 5.20 17.92 -0.46
C ALA A 151 4.04 16.90 -0.51
N ILE A 152 3.22 16.92 -1.58
CA ILE A 152 2.17 15.90 -1.76
C ILE A 152 2.77 14.52 -2.00
N CYS A 153 3.80 14.40 -2.86
CA CYS A 153 4.51 13.13 -3.09
C CYS A 153 5.05 12.54 -1.78
N HIS A 154 5.65 13.39 -0.95
CA HIS A 154 6.13 13.00 0.37
C HIS A 154 4.99 12.50 1.25
N VAL A 155 3.81 13.14 1.28
CA VAL A 155 2.64 12.69 2.07
C VAL A 155 2.11 11.34 1.58
N ILE A 156 2.05 11.12 0.27
CA ILE A 156 1.51 9.87 -0.30
C ILE A 156 2.53 8.72 -0.34
N ALA A 157 3.75 8.94 0.17
CA ALA A 157 4.83 7.98 0.04
C ALA A 157 4.65 6.65 0.80
N THR A 158 3.57 6.49 1.56
CA THR A 158 3.25 5.22 2.24
C THR A 158 2.62 4.21 1.30
N ALA A 159 2.06 4.66 0.18
CA ALA A 159 1.45 3.79 -0.81
C ALA A 159 2.49 3.20 -1.79
N PRO A 160 2.20 2.10 -2.49
CA PRO A 160 2.96 1.65 -3.65
C PRO A 160 3.03 2.72 -4.75
N THR A 161 4.08 2.69 -5.58
CA THR A 161 4.35 3.75 -6.57
C THR A 161 3.24 3.91 -7.62
N ASP A 162 2.59 2.82 -8.03
CA ASP A 162 1.48 2.88 -8.99
C ASP A 162 0.26 3.57 -8.38
N ALA A 163 -0.05 3.26 -7.11
CA ALA A 163 -1.13 3.92 -6.39
C ALA A 163 -0.86 5.42 -6.17
N ARG A 164 0.41 5.81 -5.96
CA ARG A 164 0.80 7.23 -5.89
C ARG A 164 0.56 7.92 -7.23
N LEU A 165 0.91 7.27 -8.34
CA LEU A 165 0.68 7.82 -9.67
C LEU A 165 -0.81 8.00 -9.94
N ASP A 166 -1.61 6.94 -9.70
CA ASP A 166 -3.07 6.97 -9.81
C ASP A 166 -3.67 8.10 -8.94
N PHE A 167 -3.23 8.22 -7.69
CA PHE A 167 -3.69 9.31 -6.83
C PHE A 167 -3.49 10.68 -7.47
N LEU A 168 -2.33 10.93 -8.05
CA LEU A 168 -1.98 12.23 -8.64
C LEU A 168 -2.74 12.53 -9.94
N THR A 169 -3.10 11.51 -10.71
CA THR A 169 -3.68 11.66 -12.06
C THR A 169 -5.18 11.46 -12.12
N SER A 170 -5.77 10.74 -11.17
CA SER A 170 -7.18 10.38 -11.22
C SER A 170 -8.07 11.53 -10.74
N PRO A 171 -9.14 11.87 -11.49
CA PRO A 171 -10.12 12.89 -11.12
C PRO A 171 -10.72 12.66 -9.73
N ARG A 172 -10.97 13.75 -9.01
CA ARG A 172 -11.61 13.71 -7.68
C ARG A 172 -12.82 14.63 -7.65
N GLU A 173 -13.97 14.08 -7.28
CA GLU A 173 -15.22 14.83 -7.14
C GLU A 173 -15.05 16.04 -6.19
N SER A 174 -14.35 15.85 -5.07
CA SER A 174 -14.05 16.91 -4.09
C SER A 174 -13.09 18.00 -4.59
N LEU A 175 -12.49 17.82 -5.77
CA LEU A 175 -11.69 18.84 -6.47
C LEU A 175 -12.42 19.40 -7.71
N ALA A 176 -13.74 19.19 -7.82
CA ALA A 176 -14.56 19.50 -9.00
C ALA A 176 -14.05 18.77 -10.25
N ASP A 177 -13.89 17.45 -10.11
CA ASP A 177 -13.44 16.50 -11.15
C ASP A 177 -12.05 16.79 -11.73
N LEU A 178 -11.26 17.62 -11.06
CA LEU A 178 -9.84 17.76 -11.33
C LEU A 178 -9.05 16.66 -10.61
N SER A 179 -7.98 16.19 -11.24
CA SER A 179 -6.96 15.42 -10.53
C SER A 179 -6.21 16.29 -9.51
N PRO A 180 -5.59 15.69 -8.47
CA PRO A 180 -4.72 16.44 -7.55
C PRO A 180 -3.63 17.22 -8.27
N LEU A 181 -3.03 16.65 -9.32
CA LEU A 181 -2.01 17.35 -10.10
C LEU A 181 -2.56 18.58 -10.84
N GLU A 182 -3.73 18.47 -11.46
CA GLU A 182 -4.38 19.60 -12.15
C GLU A 182 -4.81 20.68 -11.17
N ALA A 183 -5.37 20.29 -10.02
CA ALA A 183 -5.74 21.21 -8.96
C ALA A 183 -4.54 22.05 -8.49
N LEU A 184 -3.38 21.41 -8.29
CA LEU A 184 -2.13 22.10 -7.91
C LEU A 184 -1.56 22.99 -9.02
N LYS A 185 -1.76 22.62 -10.29
CA LYS A 185 -1.32 23.41 -11.45
C LYS A 185 -2.15 24.68 -11.62
N ASN A 186 -3.46 24.57 -11.43
CA ASN A 186 -4.43 25.62 -11.76
C ASN A 186 -4.58 26.66 -10.64
N ASP A 187 -4.45 26.26 -9.37
CA ASP A 187 -4.64 27.17 -8.24
C ASP A 187 -3.76 26.80 -7.05
N LYS A 188 -2.86 27.72 -6.67
CA LYS A 188 -1.98 27.55 -5.51
C LYS A 188 -2.74 27.47 -4.19
N ASN A 189 -3.94 28.04 -4.11
CA ASN A 189 -4.78 28.01 -2.91
C ASN A 189 -5.40 26.62 -2.68
N ARG A 190 -5.38 25.74 -3.69
CA ARG A 190 -5.85 24.36 -3.54
C ARG A 190 -4.86 23.43 -2.86
N PHE A 191 -3.65 23.89 -2.55
CA PHE A 191 -2.65 23.06 -1.87
C PHE A 191 -3.15 22.50 -0.54
N GLU A 192 -3.84 23.30 0.28
CA GLU A 192 -4.34 22.82 1.57
C GLU A 192 -5.39 21.72 1.41
N THR A 193 -6.33 21.90 0.48
CA THR A 193 -7.35 20.90 0.16
C THR A 193 -6.74 19.60 -0.34
N VAL A 194 -5.79 19.69 -1.29
CA VAL A 194 -5.09 18.51 -1.82
C VAL A 194 -4.24 17.83 -0.74
N SER A 195 -3.57 18.60 0.11
CA SER A 195 -2.79 18.07 1.23
C SER A 195 -3.66 17.31 2.23
N ARG A 196 -4.81 17.88 2.60
CA ARG A 196 -5.76 17.21 3.50
C ARG A 196 -6.29 15.90 2.91
N MET A 197 -6.64 15.91 1.62
CA MET A 197 -7.03 14.70 0.91
C MET A 197 -5.91 13.67 0.86
N ALA A 198 -4.68 14.10 0.55
CA ALA A 198 -3.51 13.22 0.48
C ALA A 198 -3.23 12.56 1.84
N MET A 199 -3.36 13.30 2.95
CA MET A 199 -3.21 12.73 4.30
C MET A 199 -4.29 11.71 4.64
N ALA A 200 -5.54 11.97 4.25
CA ALA A 200 -6.64 11.02 4.45
C ALA A 200 -6.39 9.74 3.63
N TRP A 201 -6.08 9.90 2.35
CA TRP A 201 -5.77 8.80 1.44
C TRP A 201 -4.55 8.00 1.91
N ALA A 202 -3.45 8.67 2.31
CA ALA A 202 -2.23 8.01 2.79
C ALA A 202 -2.45 7.17 4.05
N SER A 203 -3.48 7.49 4.86
CA SER A 203 -3.83 6.72 6.05
C SER A 203 -4.39 5.34 5.72
N GLU A 204 -4.98 5.15 4.54
CA GLU A 204 -5.51 3.86 4.08
C GLU A 204 -4.41 2.84 3.76
N TRP A 205 -3.17 3.31 3.58
CA TRP A 205 -2.03 2.49 3.16
C TRP A 205 -1.20 1.93 4.31
N SER A 206 -1.59 2.21 5.56
CA SER A 206 -0.84 1.79 6.74
C SER A 206 -1.77 1.59 7.92
N ARG A 207 -1.68 0.40 8.52
CA ARG A 207 -2.40 0.02 9.73
C ARG A 207 -1.46 0.04 10.93
N THR A 208 -1.90 0.66 12.02
CA THR A 208 -1.28 0.49 13.34
C THR A 208 -2.16 -0.42 14.18
N SER A 209 -1.58 -1.49 14.70
CA SER A 209 -2.26 -2.45 15.58
C SER A 209 -1.61 -2.46 16.95
N VAL A 210 -2.45 -2.61 17.97
CA VAL A 210 -2.08 -2.67 19.38
C VAL A 210 -2.60 -3.99 19.93
N LYS A 211 -1.71 -4.83 20.44
CA LYS A 211 -2.05 -6.12 21.04
C LYS A 211 -1.63 -6.14 22.51
N ILE A 212 -2.52 -6.56 23.39
CA ILE A 212 -2.30 -6.64 24.83
C ILE A 212 -2.27 -8.10 25.24
N TYR A 213 -1.22 -8.51 25.96
CA TYR A 213 -1.05 -9.88 26.47
C TYR A 213 -0.92 -9.88 27.98
N ASP A 214 -1.40 -10.94 28.63
CA ASP A 214 -1.22 -11.13 30.07
C ASP A 214 0.27 -11.34 30.40
N GLY A 215 0.75 -10.74 31.50
CA GLY A 215 2.13 -10.87 31.97
C GLY A 215 3.15 -9.90 31.34
N ASN A 216 4.42 -10.10 31.71
CA ASN A 216 5.55 -9.28 31.28
C ASN A 216 6.32 -9.96 30.15
N HIS A 217 6.12 -9.49 28.93
CA HIS A 217 6.76 -9.99 27.73
C HIS A 217 7.64 -8.89 27.15
N GLU A 218 8.84 -9.26 26.67
CA GLU A 218 9.74 -8.33 25.96
C GLU A 218 9.58 -8.45 24.44
N THR A 219 9.06 -9.59 23.97
CA THR A 219 8.73 -9.90 22.58
C THR A 219 7.33 -10.48 22.52
N GLU A 220 6.62 -10.30 21.40
CA GLU A 220 5.27 -10.86 21.24
C GLU A 220 5.30 -12.38 21.47
N PRO A 221 4.50 -12.91 22.43
CA PRO A 221 4.58 -14.31 22.79
C PRO A 221 3.98 -15.19 21.69
N PRO A 222 4.72 -16.18 21.15
CA PRO A 222 4.25 -17.00 20.04
C PRO A 222 3.10 -17.92 20.48
N GLY A 223 2.03 -17.95 19.70
CA GLY A 223 0.91 -18.88 19.89
C GLY A 223 -0.02 -18.55 21.07
N LEU A 224 0.17 -17.41 21.75
CA LEU A 224 -0.80 -16.90 22.71
C LEU A 224 -1.80 -15.98 22.01
N GLU A 225 -3.06 -16.06 22.41
CA GLU A 225 -4.06 -15.09 21.99
C GLU A 225 -3.94 -13.81 22.84
N PRO A 226 -4.03 -12.62 22.23
CA PRO A 226 -4.03 -11.37 22.97
C PRO A 226 -5.32 -11.23 23.80
N LEU A 227 -5.19 -10.66 24.99
CA LEU A 227 -6.31 -10.25 25.85
C LEU A 227 -7.18 -9.17 25.19
N TYR A 228 -6.56 -8.34 24.35
CA TYR A 228 -7.19 -7.26 23.62
C TYR A 228 -6.35 -6.88 22.41
N THR A 229 -7.00 -6.67 21.28
CA THR A 229 -6.42 -6.11 20.05
C THR A 229 -7.24 -4.90 19.66
N ALA A 230 -6.56 -3.81 19.28
CA ALA A 230 -7.18 -2.66 18.63
C ALA A 230 -6.35 -2.25 17.42
N ALA A 231 -6.98 -1.88 16.31
CA ALA A 231 -6.28 -1.40 15.13
C ALA A 231 -6.93 -0.15 14.53
N VAL A 232 -6.14 0.62 13.79
CA VAL A 232 -6.61 1.76 13.00
C VAL A 232 -5.74 1.97 11.78
N ASP A 233 -6.38 2.31 10.67
CA ASP A 233 -5.70 2.77 9.45
C ASP A 233 -5.33 4.25 9.64
N ILE A 234 -4.04 4.55 9.64
CA ILE A 234 -3.50 5.86 10.04
C ILE A 234 -2.12 6.12 9.41
N ASP A 235 -1.89 7.38 9.00
CA ASP A 235 -0.60 7.84 8.46
C ASP A 235 0.55 7.53 9.44
N PRO A 236 1.53 6.69 9.05
CA PRO A 236 2.63 6.25 9.90
C PRO A 236 3.62 7.36 10.24
N ARG A 237 3.55 8.52 9.58
CA ARG A 237 4.35 9.72 9.93
C ARG A 237 3.85 10.42 11.18
N ARG A 238 2.62 10.13 11.62
CA ARG A 238 2.16 10.58 12.95
C ARG A 238 3.01 9.91 14.04
N SER A 239 3.14 10.60 15.17
CA SER A 239 3.92 10.06 16.29
C SER A 239 3.37 8.69 16.69
N LEU A 240 4.27 7.78 17.07
CA LEU A 240 3.91 6.41 17.47
C LEU A 240 2.78 6.42 18.51
N TRP A 241 2.90 7.24 19.55
CA TRP A 241 1.93 7.28 20.64
C TRP A 241 0.59 7.91 20.23
N ASP A 242 0.57 8.87 19.30
CA ASP A 242 -0.69 9.37 18.74
C ASP A 242 -1.43 8.30 17.95
N ARG A 243 -0.69 7.48 17.18
CA ARG A 243 -1.27 6.35 16.43
C ARG A 243 -1.85 5.29 17.36
N VAL A 244 -1.09 4.88 18.37
CA VAL A 244 -1.53 3.93 19.41
C VAL A 244 -2.74 4.46 20.17
N SER A 245 -2.71 5.75 20.55
CA SER A 245 -3.84 6.40 21.22
C SER A 245 -5.09 6.33 20.35
N THR A 246 -4.96 6.68 19.07
CA THR A 246 -6.08 6.61 18.11
C THR A 246 -6.62 5.19 18.01
N ALA A 247 -5.77 4.17 17.85
CA ALA A 247 -6.18 2.76 17.78
C ALA A 247 -7.04 2.34 18.98
N LEU A 248 -6.62 2.68 20.20
CA LEU A 248 -7.34 2.35 21.42
C LEU A 248 -8.69 3.08 21.57
N HIS A 249 -8.89 4.23 20.91
CA HIS A 249 -10.09 5.07 21.06
C HIS A 249 -11.06 5.02 19.87
N SER A 250 -10.65 4.50 18.71
CA SER A 250 -11.47 4.51 17.49
C SER A 250 -12.62 3.48 17.48
N HIS A 251 -12.61 2.48 18.37
CA HIS A 251 -13.66 1.44 18.53
C HIS A 251 -14.05 0.64 17.27
N GLY A 252 -13.37 0.84 16.13
CA GLY A 252 -13.73 0.23 14.85
C GLY A 252 -13.16 -1.17 14.62
N TYR A 253 -11.97 -1.46 15.15
CA TYR A 253 -11.29 -2.74 15.01
C TYR A 253 -10.77 -3.23 16.35
N GLU A 254 -11.69 -3.52 17.27
CA GLU A 254 -11.35 -4.02 18.61
C GLU A 254 -11.86 -5.45 18.84
N TRP A 255 -11.02 -6.30 19.44
CA TRP A 255 -11.37 -7.69 19.76
C TRP A 255 -10.53 -8.23 20.92
N PRO A 256 -11.12 -9.00 21.86
CA PRO A 256 -12.55 -9.20 22.06
C PRO A 256 -13.25 -7.91 22.52
N LEU A 257 -14.59 -7.84 22.47
CA LEU A 257 -15.38 -6.68 22.93
C LEU A 257 -15.61 -6.66 24.45
N GLY A 258 -14.93 -7.54 25.19
CA GLY A 258 -15.07 -7.75 26.62
C GLY A 258 -16.15 -8.78 27.02
N PRO A 259 -16.35 -9.02 28.33
CA PRO A 259 -15.61 -8.40 29.44
C PRO A 259 -14.14 -8.84 29.46
N TYR A 260 -13.25 -7.88 29.80
CA TYR A 260 -11.82 -8.13 29.86
C TYR A 260 -11.42 -8.77 31.20
N PRO A 261 -10.41 -9.65 31.23
CA PRO A 261 -9.92 -10.21 32.48
C PRO A 261 -9.30 -9.11 33.36
N ASP A 262 -9.34 -9.33 34.68
CA ASP A 262 -8.64 -8.48 35.67
C ASP A 262 -7.14 -8.79 35.68
N ALA A 263 -6.45 -8.38 34.61
CA ALA A 263 -5.01 -8.54 34.47
C ALA A 263 -4.28 -7.35 35.10
N ARG A 264 -3.55 -7.61 36.19
CA ARG A 264 -2.76 -6.59 36.91
C ARG A 264 -1.37 -6.38 36.35
N THR A 265 -0.91 -7.26 35.47
CA THR A 265 0.38 -7.18 34.82
C THR A 265 0.19 -7.63 33.39
N PHE A 266 0.53 -6.79 32.44
CA PHE A 266 0.29 -7.05 31.03
C PHE A 266 1.28 -6.29 30.16
N SER A 267 1.44 -6.74 28.93
CA SER A 267 2.34 -6.14 27.94
C SER A 267 1.58 -5.72 26.70
N LEU A 268 1.86 -4.51 26.24
CA LEU A 268 1.29 -3.91 25.05
C LEU A 268 2.33 -3.90 23.93
N PHE A 269 1.99 -4.51 22.80
CA PHE A 269 2.78 -4.53 21.59
C PHE A 269 2.13 -3.64 20.54
N VAL A 270 2.96 -2.86 19.85
CA VAL A 270 2.56 -1.99 18.74
C VAL A 270 3.26 -2.48 17.50
N GLU A 271 2.49 -2.71 16.46
CA GLU A 271 2.98 -3.11 15.14
C GLU A 271 2.38 -2.21 14.07
N ARG A 272 3.14 -2.03 12.98
CA ARG A 272 2.70 -1.34 11.77
C ARG A 272 2.70 -2.30 10.61
N GLN A 273 1.65 -2.29 9.81
CA GLN A 273 1.59 -3.05 8.57
C GLN A 273 1.21 -2.11 7.43
N ALA A 274 2.07 -1.99 6.41
CA ALA A 274 1.68 -1.34 5.17
C ALA A 274 0.88 -2.32 4.30
N VAL A 275 0.06 -1.78 3.40
CA VAL A 275 -0.65 -2.61 2.41
C VAL A 275 0.38 -3.30 1.52
N GLY A 276 0.27 -4.63 1.41
CA GLY A 276 1.21 -5.46 0.65
C GLY A 276 2.37 -6.02 1.47
N ASP A 277 2.53 -5.64 2.73
CA ASP A 277 3.52 -6.26 3.62
C ASP A 277 3.08 -7.67 4.04
N ASP A 278 3.94 -8.66 3.81
CA ASP A 278 3.75 -10.04 4.29
C ASP A 278 3.72 -10.14 5.82
N LYS A 279 4.38 -9.20 6.51
CA LYS A 279 4.52 -9.20 7.98
C LYS A 279 4.46 -7.78 8.52
N ALA A 280 3.75 -7.63 9.65
CA ALA A 280 3.77 -6.40 10.41
C ALA A 280 5.16 -6.14 11.00
N ALA A 281 5.61 -4.89 10.92
CA ALA A 281 6.84 -4.41 11.52
C ALA A 281 6.58 -4.05 13.00
N PRO A 282 7.30 -4.66 13.97
CA PRO A 282 7.18 -4.28 15.37
C PRO A 282 7.72 -2.86 15.58
N GLU A 283 6.94 -2.00 16.22
CA GLU A 283 7.31 -0.61 16.49
C GLU A 283 7.52 -0.34 17.97
N ALA A 284 6.74 -0.97 18.86
CA ALA A 284 6.97 -0.81 20.29
C ALA A 284 6.51 -1.97 21.19
N CYS A 285 7.08 -2.03 22.40
CA CYS A 285 6.64 -2.87 23.51
C CYS A 285 6.63 -2.07 24.82
N VAL A 286 5.50 -2.10 25.52
CA VAL A 286 5.30 -1.43 26.82
C VAL A 286 4.80 -2.46 27.83
N GLN A 287 5.57 -2.69 28.89
CA GLN A 287 5.16 -3.50 30.04
C GLN A 287 4.47 -2.62 31.07
N ILE A 288 3.32 -3.08 31.58
CA ILE A 288 2.46 -2.33 32.47
C ILE A 288 2.12 -3.21 33.68
N ALA A 289 2.42 -2.71 34.88
CA ALA A 289 2.11 -3.40 36.13
C ALA A 289 1.38 -2.48 37.11
N LEU A 290 0.26 -2.95 37.65
CA LEU A 290 -0.52 -2.28 38.70
C LEU A 290 -0.01 -2.72 40.08
N ILE A 291 0.69 -1.82 40.76
CA ILE A 291 1.28 -2.04 42.08
C ILE A 291 0.58 -1.11 43.09
N GLY A 292 -0.47 -1.64 43.73
CA GLY A 292 -1.31 -0.85 44.63
C GLY A 292 -2.01 0.29 43.88
N GLU A 293 -1.76 1.53 44.32
CA GLU A 293 -2.31 2.76 43.73
C GLU A 293 -1.43 3.34 42.60
N TYR A 294 -0.48 2.57 42.09
CA TYR A 294 0.48 3.01 41.08
C TYR A 294 0.50 2.07 39.88
N VAL A 295 0.75 2.65 38.71
CA VAL A 295 1.04 1.95 37.46
C VAL A 295 2.51 2.13 37.16
N GLN A 296 3.24 1.02 37.15
CA GLN A 296 4.61 0.98 36.65
C GLN A 296 4.57 0.76 35.14
N ILE A 297 5.29 1.60 34.40
CA ILE A 297 5.42 1.56 32.94
C ILE A 297 6.88 1.29 32.62
N ARG A 298 7.16 0.29 31.79
CA ARG A 298 8.51 0.03 31.25
C ARG A 298 8.44 -0.09 29.73
N ILE A 299 9.13 0.79 29.02
CA ILE A 299 9.24 0.74 27.56
C ILE A 299 10.44 -0.13 27.20
N VAL A 300 10.19 -1.26 26.52
CA VAL A 300 11.20 -2.30 26.22
C VAL A 300 11.83 -2.10 24.84
N ALA A 301 11.01 -1.74 23.84
CA ALA A 301 11.48 -1.43 22.50
C ALA A 301 10.64 -0.28 21.94
N ALA A 302 11.27 0.77 21.44
CA ALA A 302 10.68 1.77 20.55
C ALA A 302 11.84 2.52 19.87
N PRO A 303 11.87 2.66 18.52
CA PRO A 303 12.93 3.40 17.83
C PRO A 303 13.11 4.80 18.45
N GLY A 304 14.35 5.13 18.85
CA GLY A 304 14.69 6.42 19.45
C GLY A 304 14.30 6.61 20.93
N THR A 305 13.79 5.58 21.61
CA THR A 305 13.43 5.66 23.04
C THR A 305 14.41 4.86 23.88
N ALA A 306 15.06 5.51 24.86
CA ALA A 306 15.84 4.80 25.87
C ALA A 306 14.92 3.90 26.70
N LEU A 307 15.44 2.76 27.18
CA LEU A 307 14.76 1.95 28.21
C LEU A 307 14.39 2.87 29.38
N GLN A 308 13.11 3.18 29.51
CA GLN A 308 12.58 4.09 30.52
C GLN A 308 11.56 3.32 31.36
N SER A 309 11.80 3.29 32.67
CA SER A 309 10.86 2.81 33.66
C SER A 309 10.34 4.02 34.44
N GLU A 310 9.03 4.15 34.52
CA GLU A 310 8.38 5.24 35.24
C GLU A 310 7.20 4.71 36.06
N THR A 311 6.73 5.52 37.00
CA THR A 311 5.56 5.21 37.83
C THR A 311 4.59 6.37 37.79
N VAL A 312 3.33 6.06 37.46
CA VAL A 312 2.24 7.04 37.42
C VAL A 312 1.13 6.61 38.39
N PRO A 313 0.38 7.54 39.01
CA PRO A 313 -0.74 7.17 39.86
C PRO A 313 -1.81 6.38 39.06
N SER A 314 -2.34 5.29 39.62
CA SER A 314 -3.38 4.47 38.97
C SER A 314 -4.76 5.16 38.98
N GLY A 315 -5.04 5.98 40.00
CA GLY A 315 -6.37 6.55 40.22
C GLY A 315 -7.42 5.47 40.59
N LYS A 316 -8.70 5.72 40.28
CA LYS A 316 -9.81 4.78 40.55
C LYS A 316 -9.56 3.43 39.87
N ALA A 317 -10.17 2.36 40.41
CA ALA A 317 -10.16 1.03 39.79
C ALA A 317 -10.58 1.13 38.31
N MET A 318 -9.65 0.78 37.42
CA MET A 318 -9.78 0.86 35.97
C MET A 318 -9.60 -0.54 35.39
N GLY A 319 -10.38 -0.87 34.36
CA GLY A 319 -10.19 -2.10 33.59
C GLY A 319 -8.89 -2.09 32.79
N LEU A 320 -8.53 -3.25 32.26
CA LEU A 320 -7.32 -3.45 31.43
C LEU A 320 -7.15 -2.37 30.36
N VAL A 321 -8.20 -2.11 29.58
CA VAL A 321 -8.18 -1.18 28.44
C VAL A 321 -8.09 0.27 28.93
N GLU A 322 -8.76 0.63 30.01
CA GLU A 322 -8.69 1.97 30.61
C GLU A 322 -7.29 2.29 31.13
N VAL A 323 -6.63 1.31 31.77
CA VAL A 323 -5.23 1.45 32.20
C VAL A 323 -4.31 1.63 31.00
N ALA A 324 -4.48 0.83 29.95
CA ALA A 324 -3.72 0.99 28.71
C ALA A 324 -3.92 2.37 28.08
N LYS A 325 -5.17 2.83 27.91
CA LYS A 325 -5.51 4.17 27.39
C LYS A 325 -4.83 5.29 28.19
N ARG A 326 -4.82 5.18 29.53
CA ARG A 326 -4.17 6.17 30.41
C ARG A 326 -2.66 6.19 30.27
N VAL A 327 -2.02 5.01 30.20
CA VAL A 327 -0.58 4.91 29.98
C VAL A 327 -0.20 5.54 28.65
N ILE A 328 -0.93 5.25 27.57
CA ILE A 328 -0.67 5.84 26.26
C ILE A 328 -0.90 7.36 26.26
N ALA A 329 -1.94 7.86 26.93
CA ALA A 329 -2.17 9.30 27.07
C ALA A 329 -1.00 10.01 27.79
N HIS A 330 -0.39 9.36 28.79
CA HIS A 330 0.83 9.85 29.44
C HIS A 330 2.02 9.91 28.48
N LEU A 331 2.22 8.86 27.68
CA LEU A 331 3.31 8.80 26.68
C LEU A 331 3.15 9.85 25.57
N VAL A 332 1.92 10.09 25.10
CA VAL A 332 1.61 11.20 24.16
C VAL A 332 2.01 12.56 24.76
N ALA A 333 1.63 12.81 26.01
CA ALA A 333 1.94 14.06 26.70
C ALA A 333 3.45 14.26 26.91
N GLN A 334 4.21 13.18 27.07
CA GLN A 334 5.67 13.22 27.18
C GLN A 334 6.35 13.49 25.83
N SER A 335 5.89 12.85 24.75
CA SER A 335 6.46 13.07 23.41
C SER A 335 6.24 14.50 22.92
N ALA A 336 5.10 15.13 23.28
CA ALA A 336 4.83 16.51 22.92
C ALA A 336 5.71 17.55 23.63
N ARG A 337 6.44 17.15 24.69
CA ARG A 337 7.33 18.04 25.47
C ARG A 337 8.80 17.99 25.02
N ARG A 338 9.15 17.07 24.12
CA ARG A 338 10.51 16.91 23.58
C ARG A 338 10.63 17.62 22.23
#